data_AF-A0A3C0GRT0-F1
#
_entry.id   AF-A0A3C0GRT0-F1
#
_cell.length_a   1.000
_cell.length_b   1.000
_cell.length_c   1.000
_cell.angle_alpha   90.00
_cell.angle_beta   90.00
_cell.angle_gamma   90.00
#
_symmetry.space_group_name_H-M   'P 1'
#
loop_
_entity.id
_entity.type
_entity.pdbx_description
1 polymer ?
#
loop_
_entity_poly.entity_id
_entity_poly.type
_entity_poly.pdbx_seq_one_letter_code
_entity_poly.pdbx_strand_id
1 'polypeptide(L)' 'GFADGRRVSFGHDRQPGRRNAPSVAMAGYAHTLFWDGRSASLEAQALEPIADPKEMAFSVDQAAARLRQ' A
#
# COMPACT_ATOMS: atom_id res chain seq x y z
N GLY A 1 -2.93 16.00 1.33
CA GLY A 1 -3.86 15.25 2.19
C GLY A 1 -3.54 13.78 2.15
N PHE A 2 -2.63 13.33 3.02
CA PHE A 2 -2.30 11.91 3.27
C PHE A 2 -2.22 11.02 2.01
N ALA A 3 -1.65 11.58 0.95
CA ALA A 3 -1.34 10.97 -0.34
C ALA A 3 0.00 11.55 -0.78
N ASP A 4 0.63 10.96 -1.79
CA ASP A 4 1.99 11.33 -2.20
C ASP A 4 2.05 12.50 -3.22
N GLY A 5 0.91 12.92 -3.76
CA GLY A 5 0.80 14.05 -4.70
C GLY A 5 1.41 13.79 -6.09
N ARG A 6 1.67 12.53 -6.45
CA ARG A 6 2.32 12.17 -7.72
C ARG A 6 1.34 11.49 -8.67
N ARG A 7 1.66 11.52 -9.98
CA ARG A 7 0.93 10.77 -11.01
C ARG A 7 1.01 9.26 -10.76
N VAL A 8 2.17 8.79 -10.31
CA VAL A 8 2.42 7.42 -9.83
C VAL A 8 3.41 7.51 -8.66
N SER A 9 3.26 6.59 -7.72
CA SER A 9 4.18 6.49 -6.58
C SER A 9 5.51 5.85 -7.00
N PHE A 10 6.57 6.17 -6.27
CA PHE A 10 7.83 5.43 -6.33
C PHE A 10 7.91 4.53 -5.10
N GLY A 11 8.17 3.24 -5.30
CA GLY A 11 8.40 2.30 -4.20
C GLY A 11 9.86 1.87 -4.11
N HIS A 12 10.09 0.59 -3.84
CA HIS A 12 11.40 -0.01 -3.63
C HIS A 12 12.34 0.31 -4.80
N ASP A 13 13.58 0.72 -4.47
CA ASP A 13 14.59 1.17 -5.43
C ASP A 13 14.12 2.26 -6.40
N ARG A 14 13.17 3.11 -5.95
CA ARG A 14 12.54 4.16 -6.74
C ARG A 14 11.86 3.65 -8.01
N GLN A 15 11.43 2.39 -8.02
CA GLN A 15 10.67 1.85 -9.14
C GLN A 15 9.31 2.56 -9.24
N PRO A 16 8.87 2.97 -10.44
CA PRO A 16 7.56 3.57 -10.62
C PRO A 16 6.46 2.51 -10.48
N GLY A 17 5.42 2.86 -9.72
CA GLY A 17 4.18 2.11 -9.65
C GLY A 17 3.33 2.23 -10.92
N ARG A 18 2.12 1.67 -10.87
CA ARG A 18 1.20 1.64 -12.02
C ARG A 18 0.09 2.69 -11.97
N ARG A 19 -0.23 3.18 -10.76
CA ARG A 19 -1.31 4.13 -10.47
C ARG A 19 -0.85 5.10 -9.39
N ASN A 20 -1.57 6.20 -9.19
CA ASN A 20 -1.31 7.10 -8.07
C ASN A 20 -1.75 6.46 -6.74
N ALA A 21 -1.13 6.87 -5.62
CA ALA A 21 -1.60 6.48 -4.30
C ALA A 21 -2.90 7.24 -3.94
N PRO A 22 -4.01 6.54 -3.63
CA PRO A 22 -5.18 7.19 -3.05
C PRO A 22 -4.86 7.74 -1.66
N SER A 23 -5.60 8.76 -1.21
CA SER A 23 -5.43 9.31 0.14
C SER A 23 -5.95 8.34 1.20
N VAL A 24 -5.23 8.25 2.33
CA VAL A 24 -5.70 7.47 3.50
C VAL A 24 -6.52 8.29 4.50
N ALA A 25 -6.69 9.61 4.28
CA ALA A 25 -7.28 10.52 5.27
C ALA A 25 -8.68 10.12 5.78
N MET A 26 -9.48 9.45 4.94
CA MET A 26 -10.84 9.00 5.26
C MET A 26 -11.07 7.53 4.88
N ALA A 27 -10.01 6.75 4.74
CA ALA A 27 -10.10 5.37 4.24
C ALA A 27 -10.95 4.46 5.14
N GLY A 28 -11.04 4.76 6.45
CA GLY A 28 -11.93 4.05 7.39
C GLY A 28 -13.43 4.16 7.08
N TYR A 29 -13.83 5.12 6.25
CA TYR A 29 -15.22 5.31 5.83
C TYR A 29 -15.45 4.93 4.35
N ALA A 30 -14.41 4.43 3.66
CA ALA A 30 -14.50 4.09 2.25
C ALA A 30 -15.23 2.76 2.05
N HIS A 31 -16.13 2.70 1.07
CA HIS A 31 -16.80 1.46 0.65
C HIS A 31 -15.96 0.63 -0.34
N THR A 32 -15.03 1.27 -1.04
CA THR A 32 -14.18 0.65 -2.06
C THR A 32 -12.73 0.96 -1.75
N LEU A 33 -11.91 -0.09 -1.65
CA LEU A 33 -10.48 0.01 -1.36
C LEU A 33 -9.66 -0.35 -2.60
N PHE A 34 -8.52 0.32 -2.77
CA PHE A 34 -7.80 0.42 -4.05
C PHE A 34 -8.66 0.99 -5.20
N TRP A 35 -7.99 1.31 -6.31
CA TRP A 35 -8.65 1.85 -7.51
C TRP A 35 -9.63 0.87 -8.18
N ASP A 36 -9.44 -0.44 -8.00
CA ASP A 36 -10.24 -1.50 -8.61
C ASP A 36 -11.12 -2.24 -7.60
N GLY A 37 -11.18 -1.79 -6.33
CA GLY A 37 -12.04 -2.42 -5.32
C GLY A 37 -11.58 -3.80 -4.87
N ARG A 38 -10.35 -4.22 -5.20
CA ARG A 38 -9.91 -5.61 -5.01
C ARG A 38 -9.77 -6.06 -3.56
N SER A 39 -9.69 -5.11 -2.61
CA SER A 39 -9.56 -5.44 -1.19
C SER A 39 -10.89 -5.28 -0.45
N ALA A 40 -11.21 -6.29 0.37
CA ALA A 40 -12.43 -6.34 1.17
C ALA A 40 -12.34 -5.57 2.49
N SER A 41 -11.13 -5.25 2.99
CA SER A 41 -10.94 -4.50 4.22
C SER A 41 -9.60 -3.75 4.24
N LEU A 42 -9.44 -2.81 5.18
CA LEU A 42 -8.19 -2.06 5.34
C LEU A 42 -7.05 -2.97 5.80
N GLU A 43 -7.34 -3.96 6.63
CA GLU A 43 -6.39 -4.97 7.09
C GLU A 43 -5.88 -5.80 5.90
N ALA A 44 -6.78 -6.28 5.05
CA ALA A 44 -6.39 -6.98 3.82
C ALA A 44 -5.61 -6.05 2.87
N GLN A 45 -6.05 -4.79 2.73
CA GLN A 45 -5.40 -3.79 1.89
C GLN A 45 -3.96 -3.53 2.33
N ALA A 46 -3.71 -3.45 3.64
CA ALA A 46 -2.41 -3.11 4.20
C ALA A 46 -1.32 -4.17 3.92
N LEU A 47 -1.72 -5.43 3.71
CA LEU A 47 -0.77 -6.53 3.45
C LEU A 47 -0.21 -6.50 2.03
N GLU A 48 -0.95 -5.98 1.06
CA GLU A 48 -0.56 -6.05 -0.35
C GLU A 48 0.65 -5.16 -0.70
N PRO A 49 0.74 -3.88 -0.26
CA PRO A 49 1.93 -3.05 -0.47
C PRO A 49 3.21 -3.62 0.14
N ILE A 50 3.08 -4.34 1.26
CA ILE A 50 4.22 -4.98 1.93
C ILE A 50 4.86 -5.99 0.98
N ALA A 51 4.04 -6.86 0.39
CA ALA A 51 4.45 -7.95 -0.49
C ALA A 51 4.79 -7.52 -1.93
N ASP A 52 4.28 -6.38 -2.41
CA ASP A 52 4.53 -5.95 -3.79
C ASP A 52 6.02 -5.59 -4.00
N PRO A 53 6.72 -6.24 -4.95
CA PRO A 53 8.14 -6.03 -5.21
C PRO A 53 8.48 -4.63 -5.77
N LYS A 54 7.49 -3.89 -6.25
CA LYS A 54 7.64 -2.50 -6.71
C LYS A 54 7.24 -1.48 -5.65
N GLU A 55 6.67 -1.91 -4.53
CA GLU A 55 6.28 -1.06 -3.41
C GLU A 55 7.22 -1.24 -2.22
N MET A 56 6.93 -2.10 -1.25
CA MET A 56 7.82 -2.28 -0.08
C MET A 56 8.80 -3.44 -0.24
N ALA A 57 8.58 -4.34 -1.21
CA ALA A 57 9.45 -5.46 -1.53
C ALA A 57 9.87 -6.32 -0.33
N PHE A 58 8.90 -6.71 0.50
CA PHE A 58 9.14 -7.48 1.72
C PHE A 58 8.12 -8.60 1.90
N SER A 59 8.44 -9.68 2.63
CA SER A 59 7.39 -10.61 3.05
C SER A 59 6.71 -10.12 4.32
N VAL A 60 5.41 -10.41 4.48
CA VAL A 60 4.66 -10.07 5.70
C VAL A 60 5.27 -10.76 6.92
N ASP A 61 5.74 -12.00 6.78
CA ASP A 61 6.40 -12.74 7.86
C ASP A 61 7.72 -12.09 8.28
N GLN A 62 8.52 -11.65 7.30
CA GLN A 62 9.75 -10.90 7.58
C GLN A 62 9.42 -9.56 8.25
N ALA A 63 8.35 -8.88 7.84
CA ALA A 63 7.89 -7.64 8.47
C ALA A 63 7.58 -7.87 9.95
N ALA A 64 6.79 -8.90 10.23
CA ALA A 64 6.42 -9.27 11.59
C ALA A 64 7.64 -9.68 12.42
N ALA A 65 8.58 -10.44 11.85
CA ALA A 65 9.81 -10.84 12.53
C ALA A 65 10.70 -9.65 12.88
N ARG A 66 10.78 -8.64 11.99
CA ARG A 66 11.56 -7.42 12.22
C ARG A 66 11.00 -6.56 13.35
N LEU A 67 9.67 -6.53 13.54
CA LEU A 67 9.03 -5.77 14.62
C LEU A 67 9.25 -6.37 16.03
N ARG A 68 9.66 -7.63 16.11
CA ARG A 68 9.92 -8.35 17.38
C ARG A 68 11.39 -8.28 17.83
N GLN A 69 12.25 -7.63 17.04
CA GLN A 69 13.64 -7.38 17.39
C GLN A 69 13.75 -6.04 18.13
#